data_AF-A0A081NTL3-F1
#
_entry.id   AF-A0A081NTL3-F1
#
_cell.length_a   1.000
_cell.length_b   1.000
_cell.length_c   1.000
_cell.angle_alpha   90.00
_cell.angle_beta   90.00
_cell.angle_gamma   90.00
#
_symmetry.space_group_name_H-M   'P 1'
#
loop_
_entity.id
_entity.type
_entity.pdbx_description
1 polymer ?
#
loop_
_entity_poly.entity_id
_entity_poly.type
_entity_poly.pdbx_seq_one_letter_code
_entity_poly.pdbx_strand_id
1 'polypeptide(L)'
;MNERQLKEYLINLAQEYGSKWNEYEDSIREQSETEAAAMPEFADAEEQFAWFKENKPTDWHEELSKWVGPLFDRYCTDKKRVYGGKNVRSFGFPAKFNGIGNPVETSVDLKNKNRAEVYFKTETAFQDEYLFVLLRKADQWKIDSYKGRSFGNEKWDNRIL
;
A
#
# COMPACT_ATOMS: atom_id res chain seq x y z
N MET A 1 24.13 -7.98 13.33
CA MET A 1 22.75 -8.45 13.57
C MET A 1 22.72 -9.95 13.36
N ASN A 2 22.21 -10.72 14.33
CA ASN A 2 22.05 -12.17 14.16
C ASN A 2 20.82 -12.49 13.29
N GLU A 3 20.63 -13.77 12.91
CA GLU A 3 19.54 -14.16 12.01
C GLU A 3 18.15 -13.83 12.57
N ARG A 4 17.92 -14.10 13.86
CA ARG A 4 16.64 -13.80 14.53
C ARG A 4 16.32 -12.31 14.46
N GLN A 5 17.28 -11.47 14.84
CA GLN A 5 17.15 -10.02 14.79
C GLN A 5 16.92 -9.52 13.35
N LEU A 6 17.55 -10.15 12.36
CA LEU A 6 17.33 -9.82 10.95
C LEU A 6 15.89 -10.13 10.53
N LYS A 7 15.37 -11.31 10.87
CA LYS A 7 13.99 -11.69 10.55
C LYS A 7 12.98 -10.73 11.19
N GLU A 8 13.15 -10.43 12.48
CA GLU A 8 12.32 -9.45 13.21
C GLU A 8 12.38 -8.06 12.55
N TYR A 9 13.57 -7.59 12.16
CA TYR A 9 13.73 -6.33 11.44
C TYR A 9 13.00 -6.29 10.09
N LEU A 10 13.08 -7.38 9.30
CA LEU A 10 12.45 -7.45 7.97
C LEU A 10 10.92 -7.49 8.07
N ILE A 11 10.36 -8.16 9.09
CA ILE A 11 8.94 -8.12 9.41
C ILE A 11 8.51 -6.69 9.71
N ASN A 12 9.20 -6.05 10.67
CA ASN A 12 8.87 -4.68 11.09
C ASN A 12 8.96 -3.68 9.93
N LEU A 13 9.95 -3.83 9.04
CA LEU A 13 10.09 -2.98 7.85
C LEU A 13 8.89 -3.07 6.92
N ALA A 14 8.43 -4.29 6.60
CA ALA A 14 7.29 -4.50 5.71
C ALA A 14 5.96 -4.12 6.38
N GLN A 15 5.80 -4.42 7.67
CA GLN A 15 4.63 -4.07 8.45
C GLN A 15 4.48 -2.55 8.61
N GLU A 16 5.57 -1.83 8.94
CA GLU A 16 5.52 -0.37 9.08
C GLU A 16 5.15 0.31 7.75
N TYR A 17 5.71 -0.17 6.63
CA TYR A 17 5.34 0.31 5.30
C TYR A 17 3.85 0.10 5.02
N GLY A 18 3.35 -1.13 5.21
CA GLY A 18 1.96 -1.46 4.91
C GLY A 18 0.97 -0.74 5.83
N SER A 19 1.25 -0.67 7.13
CA SER A 19 0.39 0.03 8.10
C SER A 19 0.28 1.52 7.79
N LYS A 20 1.40 2.20 7.51
CA LYS A 20 1.37 3.62 7.14
C LYS A 20 0.64 3.88 5.84
N TRP A 21 0.78 2.98 4.86
CA TRP A 21 0.01 3.08 3.62
C TRP A 21 -1.49 3.00 3.90
N ASN A 22 -1.93 2.06 4.73
CA ASN A 22 -3.34 1.94 5.09
C ASN A 22 -3.84 3.18 5.84
N GLU A 23 -3.08 3.69 6.82
CA GLU A 23 -3.41 4.94 7.52
C GLU A 23 -3.63 6.11 6.55
N TYR A 24 -2.80 6.22 5.52
CA TYR A 24 -2.92 7.25 4.49
C TYR A 24 -4.16 7.06 3.60
N GLU A 25 -4.39 5.84 3.12
CA GLU A 25 -5.57 5.54 2.28
C GLU A 25 -6.88 5.72 3.06
N ASP A 26 -6.95 5.25 4.31
CA ASP A 26 -8.15 5.39 5.13
C ASP A 26 -8.46 6.86 5.43
N SER A 27 -7.44 7.66 5.75
CA SER A 27 -7.61 9.10 5.98
C SER A 27 -8.03 9.86 4.72
N ILE A 28 -7.45 9.54 3.56
CA ILE A 28 -7.86 10.14 2.28
C ILE A 28 -9.28 9.73 1.91
N ARG A 29 -9.64 8.45 2.12
CA ARG A 29 -10.99 7.95 1.86
C ARG A 29 -12.02 8.71 2.69
N GLU A 30 -11.82 8.80 4.00
CA GLU A 30 -12.73 9.51 4.92
C GLU A 30 -12.94 10.97 4.51
N GLN A 31 -11.86 11.66 4.15
CA GLN A 31 -11.93 13.06 3.69
C GLN A 31 -12.64 13.18 2.34
N SER A 32 -12.36 12.27 1.40
CA SER A 32 -13.02 12.25 0.09
C SER A 32 -14.51 11.95 0.17
N GLU A 33 -14.93 11.07 1.08
CA GLU A 33 -16.34 10.76 1.35
C GLU A 33 -17.04 11.95 1.99
N THR A 34 -16.35 12.67 2.88
CA THR A 34 -16.86 13.90 3.49
C THR A 34 -17.06 15.01 2.47
N GLU A 35 -16.08 15.23 1.57
CA GLU A 35 -16.21 16.20 0.48
C GLU A 35 -17.34 15.80 -0.47
N ALA A 36 -17.42 14.52 -0.86
CA ALA A 36 -18.48 14.01 -1.73
C ALA A 36 -19.88 14.16 -1.12
N ALA A 37 -20.03 13.91 0.19
CA ALA A 37 -21.30 14.10 0.89
C ALA A 37 -21.74 15.56 1.01
N ALA A 38 -20.79 16.50 0.91
CA ALA A 38 -21.05 17.94 0.91
C ALA A 38 -21.30 18.51 -0.50
N MET A 39 -21.12 17.72 -1.56
CA MET A 39 -21.39 18.16 -2.92
C MET A 39 -22.90 18.34 -3.15
N PRO A 40 -23.31 19.36 -3.92
CA PRO A 40 -24.70 19.51 -4.31
C PRO A 40 -25.12 18.34 -5.21
N GLU A 41 -26.42 18.04 -5.20
CA GLU A 41 -27.01 17.20 -6.24
C GLU A 41 -27.04 17.97 -7.56
N PHE A 42 -26.61 17.31 -8.63
CA PHE A 42 -26.62 17.88 -9.98
C PHE A 42 -27.76 17.26 -10.78
N ALA A 43 -28.50 18.08 -11.52
CA ALA A 43 -29.57 17.60 -12.39
C ALA A 43 -29.02 16.81 -13.59
N ASP A 44 -27.85 17.22 -14.09
CA ASP A 44 -27.17 16.57 -15.22
C ASP A 44 -25.64 16.78 -15.18
N ALA A 45 -24.96 16.19 -16.17
CA ALA A 45 -23.50 16.25 -16.30
C ALA A 45 -22.96 17.64 -16.69
N GLU A 46 -23.77 18.49 -17.33
CA GLU A 46 -23.36 19.85 -17.72
C GLU A 46 -23.29 20.75 -16.49
N GLU A 47 -24.29 20.66 -15.61
CA GLU A 47 -24.30 21.34 -14.31
C GLU A 47 -23.14 20.87 -13.42
N GLN A 48 -22.93 19.55 -13.33
CA GLN A 48 -21.78 18.98 -12.61
C GLN A 48 -20.46 19.53 -13.17
N PHE A 49 -20.28 19.52 -14.49
CA PHE A 49 -19.03 19.99 -15.10
C PHE A 49 -18.80 21.49 -14.84
N ALA A 50 -19.83 22.32 -14.93
CA ALA A 50 -19.75 23.74 -14.61
C ALA A 50 -19.31 23.97 -13.16
N TRP A 51 -19.91 23.25 -12.21
CA TRP A 51 -19.56 23.32 -10.80
C TRP A 51 -18.11 22.88 -10.55
N PHE A 52 -17.66 21.77 -11.15
CA PHE A 52 -16.27 21.28 -11.00
C PHE A 52 -15.25 22.28 -11.55
N LYS A 53 -15.58 22.96 -12.65
CA LYS A 53 -14.71 23.99 -13.25
C LYS A 53 -14.55 25.22 -12.36
N GLU A 54 -15.62 25.63 -11.69
CA GLU A 54 -15.64 26.79 -10.80
C GLU A 54 -15.00 26.46 -9.43
N ASN A 55 -15.42 25.36 -8.81
CA ASN A 55 -15.10 25.03 -7.42
C ASN A 55 -13.81 24.21 -7.28
N LYS A 56 -13.37 23.52 -8.34
CA LYS A 56 -12.12 22.73 -8.38
C LYS A 56 -11.97 21.83 -7.15
N PRO A 57 -12.81 20.79 -7.01
CA PRO A 57 -12.74 19.88 -5.88
C PRO A 57 -11.35 19.24 -5.76
N THR A 58 -11.05 18.75 -4.56
CA THR A 58 -9.72 18.26 -4.21
C THR A 58 -9.31 17.08 -5.10
N ASP A 59 -8.08 17.12 -5.65
CA ASP A 59 -7.49 15.93 -6.27
C ASP A 59 -6.93 15.01 -5.18
N TRP A 60 -7.80 14.15 -4.65
CA TRP A 60 -7.47 13.21 -3.58
C TRP A 60 -6.36 12.21 -3.97
N HIS A 61 -6.15 11.94 -5.26
CA HIS A 61 -5.03 11.11 -5.72
C HIS A 61 -3.71 11.85 -5.61
N GLU A 62 -3.70 13.15 -5.93
CA GLU A 62 -2.53 14.01 -5.73
C GLU A 62 -2.20 14.14 -4.24
N GLU A 63 -3.20 14.36 -3.38
CA GLU A 63 -3.00 14.43 -1.93
C GLU A 63 -2.42 13.13 -1.36
N LEU A 64 -2.96 11.97 -1.74
CA LEU A 64 -2.41 10.68 -1.33
C LEU A 64 -0.98 10.50 -1.83
N SER A 65 -0.69 10.92 -3.07
CA SER A 65 0.66 10.83 -3.65
C SER A 65 1.70 11.64 -2.88
N LYS A 66 1.32 12.78 -2.27
CA LYS A 66 2.22 13.58 -1.41
C LYS A 66 2.67 12.81 -0.18
N TRP A 67 1.83 11.95 0.38
CA TRP A 67 2.15 11.15 1.57
C TRP A 67 2.86 9.84 1.20
N VAL A 68 2.38 9.18 0.13
CA VAL A 68 2.94 7.92 -0.34
C VAL A 68 4.31 8.10 -0.96
N GLY A 69 4.59 9.20 -1.67
CA GLY A 69 5.90 9.43 -2.31
C GLY A 69 7.10 9.29 -1.37
N PRO A 70 7.14 10.03 -0.25
CA PRO A 70 8.19 9.90 0.78
C PRO A 70 8.23 8.54 1.46
N LEU A 71 7.06 7.93 1.72
CA LEU A 71 6.98 6.56 2.26
C LEU A 71 7.64 5.57 1.28
N PHE A 72 7.32 5.68 0.01
CA PHE A 72 7.85 4.83 -1.04
C PHE A 72 9.37 4.96 -1.16
N ASP A 73 9.90 6.19 -1.17
CA ASP A 73 11.35 6.45 -1.17
C ASP A 73 12.07 5.83 0.02
N ARG A 74 11.42 5.87 1.19
CA ARG A 74 12.00 5.34 2.41
C ARG A 74 12.01 3.81 2.44
N TYR A 75 10.99 3.13 1.92
CA TYR A 75 10.85 1.69 2.11
C TYR A 75 11.14 0.85 0.85
N CYS A 76 11.00 1.41 -0.34
CA CYS A 76 11.06 0.65 -1.58
C CYS A 76 12.40 0.78 -2.32
N THR A 77 12.69 -0.17 -3.20
CA THR A 77 13.83 -0.07 -4.12
C THR A 77 13.57 1.01 -5.17
N ASP A 78 14.67 1.56 -5.68
CA ASP A 78 14.76 2.50 -6.82
C ASP A 78 14.34 1.91 -8.18
N LYS A 79 13.81 0.68 -8.20
CA LYS A 79 13.29 0.01 -9.39
C LYS A 79 12.26 0.91 -10.09
N LYS A 80 12.48 1.20 -11.37
CA LYS A 80 11.49 1.91 -12.19
C LYS A 80 10.21 1.07 -12.28
N ARG A 81 9.08 1.68 -11.91
CA ARG A 81 7.75 1.06 -11.96
C ARG A 81 6.94 1.77 -13.05
N VAL A 82 6.44 0.98 -14.00
CA VAL A 82 5.54 1.46 -15.05
C VAL A 82 4.13 1.63 -14.50
N TYR A 83 3.73 0.70 -13.64
CA TYR A 83 2.45 0.68 -12.94
C TYR A 83 2.73 0.81 -11.44
N GLY A 84 2.09 1.77 -10.77
CA GLY A 84 2.27 2.04 -9.33
C GLY A 84 3.41 2.99 -8.99
N GLY A 85 3.96 2.84 -7.79
CA GLY A 85 5.00 3.68 -7.22
C GLY A 85 4.46 4.90 -6.47
N LYS A 86 5.22 5.99 -6.55
CA LYS A 86 4.96 7.24 -5.80
C LYS A 86 3.70 7.98 -6.24
N ASN A 87 3.32 7.81 -7.50
CA ASN A 87 2.19 8.50 -8.10
C ASN A 87 0.97 7.60 -8.01
N VAL A 88 0.22 7.75 -6.91
CA VAL A 88 -0.96 6.95 -6.65
C VAL A 88 -2.10 7.42 -7.56
N ARG A 89 -2.77 6.47 -8.20
CA ARG A 89 -3.87 6.71 -9.15
C ARG A 89 -5.18 6.05 -8.73
N SER A 90 -5.19 5.43 -7.56
CA SER A 90 -6.33 4.72 -7.01
C SER A 90 -6.13 4.57 -5.51
N PHE A 91 -7.20 4.77 -4.76
CA PHE A 91 -7.38 4.34 -3.38
C PHE A 91 -8.82 3.79 -3.26
N GLY A 92 -9.13 3.06 -2.20
CA GLY A 92 -10.45 2.47 -2.07
C GLY A 92 -10.64 1.70 -0.77
N PHE A 93 -11.70 0.89 -0.73
CA PHE A 93 -12.03 0.03 0.39
C PHE A 93 -12.00 -1.46 -0.03
N PRO A 94 -11.35 -2.34 0.74
CA PRO A 94 -10.50 -2.02 1.89
C PRO A 94 -9.19 -1.35 1.46
N ALA A 95 -8.46 -0.76 2.41
CA ALA A 95 -7.11 -0.25 2.16
C ALA A 95 -6.18 -1.36 1.64
N LYS A 96 -5.16 -0.96 0.86
CA LYS A 96 -4.32 -1.83 0.03
C LYS A 96 -3.68 -3.01 0.75
N PHE A 97 -3.27 -2.84 2.01
CA PHE A 97 -2.64 -3.87 2.82
C PHE A 97 -3.48 -4.18 4.06
N ASN A 98 -4.81 -4.25 3.90
CA ASN A 98 -5.73 -4.47 4.99
C ASN A 98 -5.30 -5.59 5.94
N GLY A 99 -5.39 -5.34 7.24
CA GLY A 99 -5.02 -6.29 8.29
C GLY A 99 -3.51 -6.46 8.55
N ILE A 100 -2.62 -5.87 7.73
CA ILE A 100 -1.17 -6.05 7.90
C ILE A 100 -0.64 -5.50 9.23
N GLY A 101 -1.34 -4.54 9.84
CA GLY A 101 -0.96 -3.97 11.13
C GLY A 101 -1.09 -4.96 12.30
N ASN A 102 -1.98 -5.96 12.19
CA ASN A 102 -2.20 -6.99 13.20
C ASN A 102 -2.28 -8.37 12.53
N PRO A 103 -1.17 -8.88 11.96
CA PRO A 103 -1.18 -10.15 11.25
C PRO A 103 -1.34 -11.31 12.25
N VAL A 104 -2.06 -12.36 11.84
CA VAL A 104 -2.21 -13.58 12.63
C VAL A 104 -1.02 -14.52 12.50
N GLU A 105 -0.28 -14.40 11.40
CA GLU A 105 0.94 -15.17 11.15
C GLU A 105 1.94 -14.32 10.36
N THR A 106 3.22 -14.42 10.74
CA THR A 106 4.32 -13.84 9.97
C THR A 106 5.46 -14.84 9.86
N SER A 107 6.16 -14.83 8.73
CA SER A 107 7.38 -15.62 8.57
C SER A 107 8.35 -14.96 7.60
N VAL A 108 9.62 -15.31 7.71
CA VAL A 108 10.69 -14.78 6.85
C VAL A 108 11.51 -15.92 6.29
N ASP A 109 11.59 -15.97 4.97
CA ASP A 109 12.47 -16.88 4.23
C ASP A 109 13.67 -16.10 3.67
N LEU A 110 14.85 -16.35 4.23
CA LEU A 110 16.11 -15.75 3.80
C LEU A 110 16.68 -16.54 2.62
N LYS A 111 16.26 -16.19 1.40
CA LYS A 111 16.71 -16.86 0.16
C LYS A 111 18.23 -16.80 -0.05
N ASN A 112 18.85 -15.67 0.30
CA ASN A 112 20.29 -15.48 0.30
C ASN A 112 20.67 -14.19 1.05
N LYS A 113 21.97 -13.84 1.09
CA LYS A 113 22.49 -12.65 1.79
C LYS A 113 21.87 -11.31 1.35
N ASN A 114 21.28 -11.25 0.15
CA ASN A 114 20.74 -10.03 -0.45
C ASN A 114 19.25 -10.12 -0.79
N ARG A 115 18.55 -11.20 -0.45
CA ARG A 115 17.13 -11.39 -0.77
C ARG A 115 16.41 -12.14 0.34
N ALA A 116 15.26 -11.61 0.73
CA ALA A 116 14.35 -12.23 1.67
C ALA A 116 12.91 -12.12 1.16
N GLU A 117 12.08 -13.06 1.60
CA GLU A 117 10.63 -13.03 1.39
C GLU A 117 9.97 -12.97 2.77
N VAL A 118 9.10 -11.99 2.97
CA VAL A 118 8.39 -11.74 4.23
C VAL A 118 6.91 -12.00 3.99
N TYR A 119 6.37 -12.98 4.71
CA TYR A 119 4.99 -13.42 4.62
C TYR A 119 4.16 -12.81 5.75
N PHE A 120 2.95 -12.41 5.40
CA PHE A 120 1.90 -11.99 6.34
C PHE A 120 0.60 -12.72 6.01
N LYS A 121 -0.02 -13.30 7.04
CA LYS A 121 -1.40 -13.76 7.01
C LYS A 121 -2.27 -12.82 7.83
N THR A 122 -3.39 -12.37 7.30
CA THR A 122 -4.27 -11.41 7.99
C THR A 122 -5.68 -11.96 8.16
N GLU A 123 -6.29 -11.74 9.31
CA GLU A 123 -7.67 -12.17 9.57
C GLU A 123 -8.63 -10.99 9.34
N THR A 124 -8.84 -10.68 8.06
CA THR A 124 -9.83 -9.69 7.62
C THR A 124 -11.01 -10.38 6.94
N ALA A 125 -12.11 -9.66 6.70
CA ALA A 125 -13.24 -10.19 5.92
C ALA A 125 -12.85 -10.62 4.49
N PHE A 126 -11.71 -10.12 3.98
CA PHE A 126 -11.19 -10.42 2.64
C PHE A 126 -10.13 -11.52 2.64
N GLN A 127 -9.68 -11.95 3.84
CA GLN A 127 -8.78 -13.08 4.03
C GLN A 127 -7.52 -12.99 3.17
N ASP A 128 -6.83 -11.86 3.27
CA ASP A 128 -5.67 -11.57 2.42
C ASP A 128 -4.37 -12.07 3.04
N GLU A 129 -3.52 -12.64 2.17
CA GLU A 129 -2.13 -12.95 2.46
C GLU A 129 -1.21 -12.10 1.58
N TYR A 130 -0.11 -11.65 2.17
CA TYR A 130 0.88 -10.81 1.50
C TYR A 130 2.26 -11.46 1.54
N LEU A 131 2.97 -11.42 0.42
CA LEU A 131 4.36 -11.87 0.33
C LEU A 131 5.22 -10.73 -0.23
N PHE A 132 5.94 -10.04 0.65
CA PHE A 132 6.86 -8.98 0.28
C PHE A 132 8.22 -9.57 -0.11
N VAL A 133 8.75 -9.13 -1.25
CA VAL A 133 10.10 -9.46 -1.70
C VAL A 133 11.01 -8.30 -1.35
N LEU A 134 11.97 -8.54 -0.46
CA LEU A 134 12.93 -7.55 0.00
C LEU A 134 14.30 -7.83 -0.61
N LEU A 135 14.98 -6.78 -1.04
CA LEU A 135 16.34 -6.82 -1.55
C LEU A 135 17.26 -5.96 -0.69
N ARG A 136 18.49 -6.44 -0.47
CA ARG A 136 19.56 -5.67 0.15
C ARG A 136 20.36 -4.94 -0.93
N LYS A 137 20.37 -3.61 -0.88
CA LYS A 137 21.14 -2.72 -1.75
C LYS A 137 21.88 -1.70 -0.89
N ALA A 138 23.17 -1.48 -1.15
CA ALA A 138 24.00 -0.54 -0.39
C ALA A 138 23.82 -0.68 1.15
N ASP A 139 23.86 -1.93 1.63
CA ASP A 139 23.65 -2.31 3.04
C ASP A 139 22.29 -1.97 3.67
N GLN A 140 21.31 -1.57 2.86
CA GLN A 140 19.94 -1.34 3.29
C GLN A 140 18.99 -2.37 2.68
N TRP A 141 18.07 -2.88 3.49
CA TRP A 141 16.96 -3.69 3.01
C TRP A 141 15.82 -2.79 2.55
N LYS A 142 15.26 -3.10 1.39
CA LYS A 142 14.15 -2.34 0.78
C LYS A 142 13.17 -3.31 0.12
N ILE A 143 11.90 -2.92 0.05
CA ILE A 143 10.84 -3.66 -0.63
C ILE A 143 11.01 -3.48 -2.14
N ASP A 144 11.17 -4.58 -2.87
CA ASP A 144 11.24 -4.54 -4.35
C ASP A 144 9.86 -4.69 -4.98
N SER A 145 9.07 -5.63 -4.45
CA SER A 145 7.73 -5.97 -4.93
C SER A 145 6.96 -6.69 -3.85
N TYR A 146 5.66 -6.89 -4.05
CA TYR A 146 4.87 -7.81 -3.24
C TYR A 146 3.93 -8.64 -4.11
N LYS A 147 3.47 -9.73 -3.53
CA LYS A 147 2.41 -10.56 -4.07
C LYS A 147 1.25 -10.62 -3.08
N GLY A 148 0.07 -10.90 -3.59
CA GLY A 148 -1.13 -11.06 -2.77
C GLY A 148 -1.99 -12.21 -3.27
N ARG A 149 -2.68 -12.88 -2.34
CA ARG A 149 -3.66 -13.93 -2.62
C ARG A 149 -4.70 -13.98 -1.50
N SER A 150 -5.89 -14.47 -1.81
CA SER A 150 -6.90 -14.80 -0.80
C SER A 150 -6.62 -16.16 -0.17
N PHE A 151 -7.16 -16.41 1.03
CA PHE A 151 -6.97 -17.67 1.74
C PHE A 151 -7.40 -18.87 0.91
N GLY A 152 -6.60 -19.94 0.99
CA GLY A 152 -6.84 -21.19 0.26
C GLY A 152 -6.50 -21.14 -1.23
N ASN A 153 -6.18 -19.97 -1.80
CA ASN A 153 -5.64 -19.91 -3.15
C ASN A 153 -4.16 -20.31 -3.15
N GLU A 154 -3.79 -21.28 -3.97
CA GLU A 154 -2.40 -21.74 -4.08
C GLU A 154 -1.53 -20.76 -4.86
N LYS A 155 -2.12 -19.94 -5.72
CA LYS A 155 -1.39 -19.05 -6.63
C LYS A 155 -1.18 -17.67 -6.01
N TRP A 156 0.05 -17.19 -6.14
CA TRP A 156 0.44 -15.83 -5.78
C TRP A 156 0.38 -14.92 -7.01
N ASP A 157 -0.37 -13.83 -6.91
CA ASP A 157 -0.41 -12.80 -7.95
C ASP A 157 0.55 -11.67 -7.65
N ASN A 158 1.34 -11.26 -8.64
CA ASN A 158 2.15 -10.04 -8.52
C ASN A 158 1.21 -8.84 -8.44
N ARG A 159 1.40 -8.00 -7.42
CA ARG A 159 0.57 -6.81 -7.19
C ARG A 159 1.35 -5.54 -7.48
N ILE A 160 0.59 -4.46 -7.70
CA ILE A 160 1.14 -3.15 -8.04
C ILE A 160 1.59 -2.48 -6.74
N LEU A 161 2.90 -2.37 -6.53
CA LEU A 161 3.49 -1.62 -5.43
C LEU A 161 3.44 -0.13 -5.75
#